data_AF-A0A3D2CDT5-F1
#
_entry.id   AF-A0A3D2CDT5-F1
#
_cell.length_a   1.000
_cell.length_b   1.000
_cell.length_c   1.000
_cell.angle_alpha   90.00
_cell.angle_beta   90.00
_cell.angle_gamma   90.00
#
_symmetry.space_group_name_H-M   'P 1'
#
loop_
_entity.id
_entity.type
_entity.pdbx_description
1 polymer ?
#
loop_
_entity_poly.entity_id
_entity_poly.type
_entity_poly.pdbx_seq_one_letter_code
_entity_poly.pdbx_strand_id
1 'polypeptide(L)'
;MLFACAGEPPPPLTRPEPAVIIEEIEETTVGDLDGHRVPMGNVTTGTYRLPDGSERSGVICSLVLPGQSPGVFVGQGSVVTVGAHRWKVVEVESPPQGLGSVTLQRLD
;
A
#
# COMPACT_ATOMS: atom_id res chain seq x y z
N MET A 1 62.01 -1.55 17.08
CA MET A 1 60.58 -1.84 17.30
C MET A 1 59.78 -0.84 16.48
N LEU A 2 59.03 -1.29 15.48
CA LEU A 2 58.02 -0.48 14.78
C LEU A 2 56.74 -1.31 14.76
N PHE A 3 55.71 -0.85 15.46
CA PHE A 3 54.37 -1.40 15.36
C PHE A 3 53.65 -0.66 14.23
N ALA A 4 53.24 -1.40 13.20
CA ALA A 4 52.33 -0.89 12.18
C ALA A 4 50.92 -0.83 12.77
N CYS A 5 50.32 0.37 12.79
CA CYS A 5 48.90 0.53 13.08
C CYS A 5 48.10 -0.12 11.95
N ALA A 6 47.39 -1.21 12.24
CA ALA A 6 46.40 -1.77 11.33
C ALA A 6 45.26 -0.76 11.19
N GLY A 7 45.13 -0.15 10.02
CA GLY A 7 44.00 0.71 9.69
C GLY A 7 42.71 -0.12 9.68
N GLU A 8 41.68 0.41 10.32
CA GLU A 8 40.35 -0.19 10.36
C GLU A 8 39.81 -0.39 8.93
N PRO A 9 39.20 -1.55 8.61
CA PRO A 9 38.61 -1.75 7.30
C PRO A 9 37.47 -0.75 7.07
N PRO A 10 37.32 -0.20 5.83
CA PRO A 10 36.25 0.74 5.53
C PRO A 10 34.89 0.08 5.75
N PRO A 11 33.87 0.83 6.22
CA PRO A 11 32.54 0.29 6.42
C PRO A 11 31.98 -0.24 5.10
N PRO A 12 31.23 -1.35 5.11
CA PRO A 12 30.61 -1.88 3.92
C PRO A 12 29.66 -0.83 3.32
N LEU A 13 29.80 -0.58 2.02
CA LEU A 13 28.91 0.30 1.27
C LEU A 13 27.49 -0.30 1.29
N THR A 14 26.65 0.16 2.21
CA THR A 14 25.22 -0.19 2.22
C THR A 14 24.59 0.44 0.98
N ARG A 15 24.05 -0.38 0.06
CA ARG A 15 23.20 0.17 -0.99
C ARG A 15 22.02 0.86 -0.30
N PRO A 16 21.61 2.08 -0.73
CA PRO A 16 20.37 2.65 -0.24
C PRO A 16 19.26 1.65 -0.57
N GLU A 17 18.51 1.21 0.45
CA GLU A 17 17.28 0.47 0.22
C GLU A 17 16.33 1.38 -0.57
N PRO A 18 15.57 0.83 -1.55
CA PRO A 18 14.57 1.62 -2.27
C PRO A 18 13.60 2.26 -1.27
N ALA A 19 13.28 3.53 -1.47
CA ALA A 19 12.31 4.22 -0.62
C ALA A 19 10.95 3.51 -0.72
N VAL A 20 10.42 3.07 0.42
CA VAL A 20 9.06 2.51 0.51
C VAL A 20 8.07 3.67 0.39
N ILE A 21 7.22 3.64 -0.63
CA ILE A 21 6.16 4.63 -0.81
C ILE A 21 4.87 4.09 -0.19
N ILE A 22 4.32 4.85 0.75
CA ILE A 22 3.07 4.57 1.45
C ILE A 22 2.13 5.74 1.22
N GLU A 23 0.90 5.44 0.84
CA GLU A 23 -0.18 6.42 0.67
C GLU A 23 -1.38 5.98 1.51
N GLU A 24 -2.07 6.96 2.08
CA GLU A 24 -3.31 6.75 2.83
C GLU A 24 -4.46 7.49 2.13
N ILE A 25 -5.61 6.84 2.06
CA ILE A 25 -6.83 7.44 1.53
C ILE A 25 -7.91 7.33 2.60
N GLU A 26 -8.52 8.45 2.94
CA GLU A 26 -9.63 8.50 3.89
C GLU A 26 -10.95 8.14 3.20
N GLU A 27 -11.85 7.51 3.94
CA GLU A 27 -13.18 7.14 3.46
C GLU A 27 -13.94 8.35 2.90
N THR A 28 -14.62 8.17 1.77
CA THR A 28 -15.36 9.22 1.03
C THR A 28 -14.49 10.30 0.38
N THR A 29 -13.16 10.15 0.42
CA THR A 29 -12.22 11.10 -0.21
C THR A 29 -11.61 10.54 -1.50
N VAL A 30 -10.63 11.26 -2.05
CA VAL A 30 -9.91 10.87 -3.26
C VAL A 30 -8.42 10.93 -2.97
N GLY A 31 -7.76 9.78 -3.05
CA GLY A 31 -6.31 9.68 -2.95
C GLY A 31 -5.62 10.01 -4.27
N ASP A 32 -4.34 10.36 -4.19
CA ASP A 32 -3.44 10.45 -5.34
C ASP A 32 -2.43 9.31 -5.27
N LEU A 33 -2.48 8.40 -6.25
CA LEU A 33 -1.52 7.31 -6.37
C LEU A 33 -0.71 7.53 -7.65
N ASP A 34 0.45 8.16 -7.50
CA ASP A 34 1.35 8.51 -8.61
C ASP A 34 0.67 9.37 -9.70
N GLY A 35 -0.02 10.44 -9.28
CA GLY A 35 -0.74 11.36 -10.17
C GLY A 35 -2.09 10.84 -10.66
N HIS A 36 -2.50 9.64 -10.23
CA HIS A 36 -3.81 9.09 -10.52
C HIS A 36 -4.77 9.29 -9.35
N ARG A 37 -5.90 9.93 -9.64
CA ARG A 37 -6.98 10.14 -8.66
C ARG A 37 -7.76 8.85 -8.45
N VAL A 38 -7.76 8.35 -7.21
CA VAL A 38 -8.47 7.13 -6.81
C VAL A 38 -9.50 7.46 -5.74
N PRO A 39 -10.78 7.62 -6.11
CA PRO A 39 -11.87 7.76 -5.15
C PRO A 39 -11.99 6.52 -4.27
N MET A 40 -12.15 6.75 -2.97
CA MET A 40 -12.45 5.72 -1.98
C MET A 40 -13.90 5.85 -1.54
N GLY A 41 -14.65 4.76 -1.66
CA GLY A 41 -15.99 4.61 -1.10
C GLY A 41 -15.97 4.14 0.35
N ASN A 42 -17.12 3.71 0.84
CA ASN A 42 -17.28 3.40 2.26
C ASN A 42 -16.43 2.21 2.72
N VAL A 43 -16.08 2.22 4.01
CA VAL A 43 -15.51 1.07 4.70
C VAL A 43 -16.64 0.20 5.25
N THR A 44 -16.53 -1.11 5.05
CA THR A 44 -17.53 -2.08 5.51
C THR A 44 -16.90 -3.46 5.72
N THR A 45 -17.72 -4.47 5.99
CA THR A 45 -17.28 -5.87 6.00
C THR A 45 -17.74 -6.59 4.75
N GLY A 46 -16.91 -7.47 4.22
CA GLY A 46 -17.26 -8.26 3.05
C GLY A 46 -16.12 -9.16 2.58
N THR A 47 -16.34 -9.78 1.43
CA THR A 47 -15.38 -10.71 0.82
C THR A 47 -14.54 -9.98 -0.23
N TYR A 48 -13.25 -10.27 -0.29
CA TYR A 48 -12.31 -9.72 -1.26
C TYR A 48 -11.33 -10.79 -1.74
N ARG A 49 -10.78 -10.59 -2.94
CA ARG A 49 -9.85 -11.53 -3.59
C ARG A 49 -8.40 -11.08 -3.41
N LEU A 50 -7.54 -12.04 -3.13
CA LEU A 50 -6.10 -11.87 -3.03
C LEU A 50 -5.39 -12.16 -4.37
N PRO A 51 -4.11 -11.76 -4.51
CA PRO A 51 -3.34 -12.00 -5.74
C PRO A 51 -3.16 -13.47 -6.11
N ASP A 52 -3.21 -14.37 -5.13
CA ASP A 52 -3.18 -15.83 -5.36
C ASP A 52 -4.53 -16.41 -5.82
N GLY A 53 -5.55 -15.56 -5.97
CA GLY A 53 -6.90 -15.93 -6.35
C GLY A 53 -7.78 -16.39 -5.20
N SER A 54 -7.24 -16.54 -3.99
CA SER A 54 -8.01 -16.90 -2.80
C SER A 54 -8.95 -15.78 -2.38
N GLU A 55 -10.06 -16.14 -1.74
CA GLU A 55 -11.02 -15.19 -1.18
C GLU A 55 -10.87 -15.13 0.33
N ARG A 56 -11.00 -13.92 0.88
CA ARG A 56 -10.98 -13.66 2.33
C ARG A 56 -12.15 -12.77 2.69
N SER A 57 -12.63 -12.91 3.93
CA SER A 57 -13.63 -12.03 4.51
C SER A 57 -12.98 -11.14 5.57
N GLY A 58 -13.36 -9.87 5.62
CA GLY A 58 -12.80 -8.92 6.57
C GLY A 58 -13.30 -7.50 6.35
N VAL A 59 -12.58 -6.54 6.91
CA VAL A 59 -12.79 -5.12 6.63
C VAL A 59 -12.33 -4.83 5.20
N ILE A 60 -13.19 -4.14 4.45
CA ILE A 60 -12.96 -3.79 3.05
C ILE A 60 -13.33 -2.33 2.80
N CYS A 61 -12.78 -1.76 1.75
CA CYS A 61 -13.25 -0.51 1.16
C CYS A 61 -13.46 -0.68 -0.35
N SER A 62 -14.20 0.25 -0.96
CA SER A 62 -14.31 0.32 -2.43
C SER A 62 -13.32 1.33 -2.98
N LEU A 63 -12.56 0.96 -4.01
CA LEU A 63 -11.70 1.88 -4.77
C LEU A 63 -12.21 1.98 -6.20
N VAL A 64 -12.30 3.21 -6.72
CA VAL A 64 -12.59 3.44 -8.14
C VAL A 64 -11.26 3.64 -8.87
N LEU A 65 -10.76 2.57 -9.51
CA LEU A 65 -9.50 2.61 -10.22
C LEU A 65 -9.67 3.29 -11.60
N PRO A 66 -8.66 4.04 -12.08
CA PRO A 66 -8.73 4.68 -13.40
C PRO A 66 -9.06 3.68 -14.52
N GLY A 67 -10.08 4.00 -15.31
CA GLY A 67 -10.53 3.15 -16.42
C GLY A 67 -11.33 1.91 -16.01
N GLN A 68 -11.67 1.73 -14.73
CA GLN A 68 -12.50 0.63 -14.24
C GLN A 68 -13.82 1.13 -13.65
N SER A 69 -14.92 0.49 -14.04
CA SER A 69 -16.26 0.69 -13.46
C SER A 69 -17.05 -0.61 -13.55
N PRO A 70 -17.71 -1.07 -12.47
CA PRO A 70 -17.80 -0.43 -11.14
C PRO A 70 -16.47 -0.45 -10.37
N GLY A 71 -16.43 0.25 -9.23
CA GLY A 71 -15.29 0.18 -8.30
C GLY A 71 -15.06 -1.24 -7.76
N VAL A 72 -13.85 -1.49 -7.29
CA VAL A 72 -13.40 -2.79 -6.77
C VAL A 72 -13.39 -2.79 -5.24
N PHE A 73 -13.78 -3.90 -4.62
CA PHE A 73 -13.64 -4.09 -3.18
C PHE A 73 -12.28 -4.67 -2.85
N VAL A 74 -11.57 -4.01 -1.93
CA VAL A 74 -10.23 -4.40 -1.49
C VAL A 74 -10.18 -4.51 0.02
N GLY A 75 -9.40 -5.47 0.50
CA GLY A 75 -9.09 -5.66 1.91
C GLY A 75 -7.59 -5.85 2.11
N GLN A 76 -7.16 -6.07 3.35
CA GLN A 76 -5.75 -6.26 3.67
C GLN A 76 -5.13 -7.40 2.83
N GLY A 77 -4.02 -7.08 2.15
CA GLY A 77 -3.27 -7.99 1.28
C GLY A 77 -3.73 -7.99 -0.18
N SER A 78 -4.85 -7.32 -0.52
CA SER A 78 -5.21 -7.06 -1.91
C SER A 78 -4.11 -6.28 -2.62
N VAL A 79 -3.99 -6.49 -3.93
CA VAL A 79 -3.09 -5.72 -4.79
C VAL A 79 -3.90 -5.16 -5.95
N VAL A 80 -3.75 -3.86 -6.18
CA VAL A 80 -4.37 -3.14 -7.30
C VAL A 80 -3.29 -2.55 -8.19
N THR A 81 -3.62 -2.35 -9.46
CA THR A 81 -2.74 -1.66 -10.41
C THR A 81 -3.31 -0.28 -10.69
N VAL A 82 -2.49 0.75 -10.51
CA VAL A 82 -2.82 2.15 -10.82
C VAL A 82 -1.68 2.73 -11.63
N GLY A 83 -1.99 3.16 -12.86
CA GLY A 83 -0.94 3.52 -13.82
C GLY A 83 -0.02 2.33 -14.13
N ALA A 84 1.29 2.54 -14.01
CA ALA A 84 2.31 1.52 -14.19
C ALA A 84 2.63 0.74 -12.90
N HIS A 85 2.09 1.16 -11.76
CA HIS A 85 2.51 0.71 -10.45
C HIS A 85 1.52 -0.24 -9.80
N ARG A 86 2.05 -1.19 -9.03
CA ARG A 86 1.25 -2.07 -8.18
C ARG A 86 1.25 -1.58 -6.75
N TRP A 87 0.07 -1.53 -6.17
CA TRP A 87 -0.18 -1.05 -4.83
C TRP A 87 -0.80 -2.17 -4.00
N LYS A 88 -0.14 -2.53 -2.91
CA LYS A 88 -0.65 -3.49 -1.92
C LYS A 88 -1.41 -2.75 -0.85
N VAL A 89 -2.63 -3.17 -0.57
CA VAL A 89 -3.35 -2.74 0.62
C VAL A 89 -2.67 -3.37 1.84
N VAL A 90 -2.05 -2.54 2.66
CA VAL A 90 -1.39 -2.99 3.88
C VAL A 90 -2.36 -3.00 5.06
N GLU A 91 -3.35 -2.11 5.04
CA GLU A 91 -4.33 -1.96 6.10
C GLU A 91 -5.62 -1.32 5.58
N VAL A 92 -6.75 -1.69 6.18
CA VAL A 92 -8.03 -0.99 6.05
C VAL A 92 -8.55 -0.75 7.46
N GLU A 93 -8.58 0.50 7.88
CA GLU A 93 -9.04 0.89 9.21
C GLU A 93 -10.53 1.20 9.20
N SER A 94 -11.24 0.69 10.21
CA SER A 94 -12.67 0.94 10.44
C SER A 94 -12.87 1.27 11.92
N PRO A 95 -12.60 2.52 12.35
CA PRO A 95 -12.71 2.88 13.75
C PRO A 95 -14.17 2.79 14.23
N PRO A 96 -14.43 2.53 15.52
CA PRO A 96 -15.80 2.49 16.07
C PRO A 96 -16.54 3.83 15.95
N GLN A 97 -15.80 4.93 15.85
CA GLN A 97 -16.29 6.29 15.64
C GLN A 97 -15.35 7.00 14.68
N GLY A 98 -15.89 7.75 13.72
CA GLY A 98 -15.12 8.46 12.69
C GLY A 98 -15.21 7.78 11.31
N LEU A 99 -14.41 8.30 10.37
CA LEU A 99 -14.25 7.75 9.03
C LEU A 99 -13.16 6.69 9.03
N GLY A 100 -13.30 5.66 8.20
CA GLY A 100 -12.24 4.69 7.95
C GLY A 100 -11.17 5.22 7.01
N SER A 101 -10.14 4.41 6.79
CA SER A 101 -9.08 4.70 5.82
C SER A 101 -8.53 3.42 5.21
N VAL A 102 -7.76 3.57 4.13
CA VAL A 102 -6.99 2.50 3.51
C VAL A 102 -5.56 2.97 3.29
N THR A 103 -4.62 2.13 3.70
CA THR A 103 -3.19 2.38 3.53
C THR A 103 -2.66 1.45 2.43
N LEU A 104 -1.99 2.03 1.44
CA LEU A 104 -1.43 1.34 0.28
C LEU A 104 0.09 1.51 0.24
N GLN A 105 0.78 0.43 -0.10
CA GLN A 105 2.21 0.41 -0.32
C GLN A 105 2.53 0.13 -1.78
N ARG A 106 3.39 0.95 -2.40
CA ARG A 106 3.91 0.67 -3.74
C ARG A 106 4.89 -0.50 -3.71
N LEU A 107 4.75 -1.43 -4.66
CA LEU A 107 5.54 -2.67 -4.71
C LEU A 107 6.73 -2.64 -5.69
N ASP A 108 6.85 -1.59 -6.50
CA ASP A 108 7.83 -1.45 -7.57
C ASP A 108 8.42 -0.03 -7.67
#